data_AF-A0A2J0YX47-F1
#
_entry.id   AF-A0A2J0YX47-F1
#
_cell.length_a   1.000
_cell.length_b   1.000
_cell.length_c   1.000
_cell.angle_alpha   90.00
_cell.angle_beta   90.00
_cell.angle_gamma   90.00
#
_symmetry.space_group_name_H-M   'P 1'
#
loop_
_entity.id
_entity.type
_entity.pdbx_description
1 polymer ?
#
loop_
_entity_poly.entity_id
_entity_poly.type
_entity_poly.pdbx_seq_one_letter_code
_entity_poly.pdbx_strand_id
1 'polypeptide(L)'
;MRRARGGSERERTGEAERESAQAGPSFPPQGGPHASHRAARSGWFDSVYDDFETICAILGIRLKTRSMRTGGGSSSSKPCIWFSGFYSQGDGACFEGCYRYQQGSIRKIRTHAPLDKELHRIADTLLSVQRRNFYQITAEVSHRGRYCHAYSMDVSVERDSPNYQRLSGDDETIVIEALRDLANWLYRQLEQEYEYLSSNEVVDEALLANAYTFTECGRRFG
;
A
#
# COMPACT_ATOMS: atom_id res chain seq x y z
N MET A 1 45.33 -12.67 -58.97
CA MET A 1 45.65 -11.66 -59.99
C MET A 1 44.35 -10.95 -60.36
N ARG A 2 44.27 -9.61 -60.17
CA ARG A 2 43.21 -8.64 -60.60
C ARG A 2 41.81 -8.82 -59.94
N ARG A 3 41.27 -7.97 -59.05
CA ARG A 3 41.04 -6.50 -58.93
C ARG A 3 40.27 -5.83 -60.09
N ALA A 4 39.04 -5.37 -59.78
CA ALA A 4 38.46 -4.02 -59.98
C ALA A 4 36.94 -4.11 -59.71
N ARG A 5 36.29 -3.37 -58.78
CA ARG A 5 36.08 -1.93 -58.53
C ARG A 5 34.82 -1.34 -59.21
N GLY A 6 34.06 -0.59 -58.41
CA GLY A 6 33.03 0.40 -58.79
C GLY A 6 31.68 0.06 -58.15
N GLY A 7 30.99 0.86 -57.34
CA GLY A 7 31.10 2.28 -56.98
C GLY A 7 29.69 2.86 -56.91
N SER A 8 29.30 3.48 -55.77
CA SER A 8 28.14 4.39 -55.58
C SER A 8 28.00 4.59 -54.06
N GLU A 9 28.53 5.66 -53.47
CA GLU A 9 27.99 7.03 -53.35
C GLU A 9 26.54 7.15 -52.87
N ARG A 10 26.46 7.55 -51.59
CA ARG A 10 25.54 8.52 -50.97
C ARG A 10 24.04 8.23 -51.04
N GLU A 11 23.49 7.95 -49.86
CA GLU A 11 22.30 8.65 -49.40
C GLU A 11 22.40 8.90 -47.89
N ARG A 12 22.42 10.19 -47.55
CA ARG A 12 22.23 10.76 -46.22
C ARG A 12 20.79 11.26 -46.21
N THR A 13 19.97 10.81 -45.27
CA THR A 13 18.76 11.48 -44.77
C THR A 13 18.28 10.68 -43.56
N GLY A 14 18.34 11.26 -42.35
CA GLY A 14 17.19 11.40 -41.44
C GLY A 14 16.78 10.07 -40.83
N GLU A 15 16.88 9.78 -39.54
CA GLU A 15 16.47 10.56 -38.37
C GLU A 15 17.26 10.02 -37.17
N ALA A 16 17.96 10.90 -36.46
CA ALA A 16 18.43 10.62 -35.11
C ALA A 16 17.60 11.49 -34.18
N GLU A 17 16.43 10.97 -33.80
CA GLU A 17 15.81 11.31 -32.53
C GLU A 17 16.82 10.99 -31.43
N ARG A 18 17.30 12.02 -30.72
CA ARG A 18 17.66 11.98 -29.29
C ARG A 18 18.19 13.33 -28.86
N GLU A 19 17.92 13.62 -27.58
CA GLU A 19 18.56 14.64 -26.77
C GLU A 19 17.86 16.02 -26.70
N SER A 20 16.61 16.01 -26.24
CA SER A 20 16.12 17.05 -25.34
C SER A 20 16.14 16.51 -23.92
N ALA A 21 17.30 16.61 -23.26
CA ALA A 21 17.43 16.37 -21.84
C ALA A 21 16.73 17.51 -21.08
N GLN A 22 15.44 17.32 -20.78
CA GLN A 22 14.80 18.07 -19.70
C GLN A 22 15.44 17.62 -18.39
N ALA A 23 16.18 18.55 -17.77
CA ALA A 23 16.68 18.42 -16.42
C ALA A 23 15.47 18.32 -15.46
N GLY A 24 15.08 17.10 -15.12
CA GLY A 24 14.26 16.83 -13.95
C GLY A 24 15.01 17.23 -12.67
N PRO A 25 14.30 17.64 -11.61
CA PRO A 25 14.94 18.12 -10.40
C PRO A 25 15.84 17.03 -9.80
N SER A 26 17.11 17.39 -9.62
CA SER A 26 18.14 16.52 -9.06
C SER A 26 17.81 16.19 -7.60
N PHE A 27 17.52 14.93 -7.31
CA PHE A 27 17.44 14.40 -5.95
C PHE A 27 18.85 14.13 -5.40
N PRO A 28 19.17 14.51 -4.15
CA PRO A 28 20.39 14.07 -3.50
C PRO A 28 20.33 12.57 -3.14
N PRO A 29 21.47 11.85 -3.13
CA PRO A 29 21.50 10.40 -2.95
C PRO A 29 21.18 10.01 -1.50
N GLN A 30 20.26 9.06 -1.33
CA GLN A 30 19.95 8.46 -0.03
C GLN A 30 21.04 7.46 0.37
N GLY A 31 21.67 7.69 1.53
CA GLY A 31 22.63 6.78 2.16
C GLY A 31 22.63 6.88 3.67
N GLY A 32 21.92 5.97 4.35
CA GLY A 32 22.22 5.54 5.71
C GLY A 32 21.85 6.48 6.88
N PRO A 33 21.95 5.99 8.13
CA PRO A 33 20.79 5.81 9.00
C PRO A 33 20.75 6.82 10.15
N HIS A 34 19.61 7.48 10.42
CA HIS A 34 19.45 8.21 11.70
C HIS A 34 18.05 8.12 12.30
N ALA A 35 18.10 7.83 13.59
CA ALA A 35 17.04 7.65 14.55
C ALA A 35 16.15 8.89 14.77
N SER A 36 14.88 8.61 15.02
CA SER A 36 14.02 9.17 16.08
C SER A 36 14.27 10.62 16.55
N HIS A 37 13.48 11.58 16.07
CA HIS A 37 12.94 12.70 16.87
C HIS A 37 11.74 13.40 16.20
N ARG A 38 10.55 12.84 16.48
CA ARG A 38 9.30 13.50 16.89
C ARG A 38 9.15 15.03 16.64
N ALA A 39 8.31 15.41 15.67
CA ALA A 39 7.25 16.44 15.79
C ALA A 39 6.41 16.52 14.50
N ALA A 40 5.18 15.99 14.54
CA ALA A 40 4.00 16.40 13.77
C ALA A 40 4.12 16.63 12.24
N ARG A 41 4.25 15.57 11.43
CA ARG A 41 3.87 15.52 9.99
C ARG A 41 3.66 14.05 9.62
N SER A 42 2.53 13.52 9.21
CA SER A 42 1.17 14.01 8.94
C SER A 42 0.28 12.78 9.20
N GLY A 43 -0.74 12.88 10.07
CA GLY A 43 -1.70 11.78 10.33
C GLY A 43 -2.69 11.59 9.17
N TRP A 44 -2.26 11.90 7.94
CA TRP A 44 -3.13 11.90 6.77
C TRP A 44 -3.64 10.50 6.44
N PHE A 45 -2.89 9.47 6.81
CA PHE A 45 -3.27 8.07 6.68
C PHE A 45 -4.11 7.57 7.86
N ASP A 46 -4.32 8.36 8.93
CA ASP A 46 -5.04 7.88 10.12
C ASP A 46 -6.49 7.51 9.77
N SER A 47 -7.14 8.29 8.89
CA SER A 47 -8.49 7.99 8.38
C SER A 47 -8.53 6.68 7.58
N VAL A 48 -7.55 6.47 6.70
CA VAL A 48 -7.42 5.24 5.91
C VAL A 48 -7.14 4.04 6.81
N TYR A 49 -6.36 4.21 7.87
CA TYR A 49 -6.09 3.16 8.84
C TYR A 49 -7.33 2.83 9.67
N ASP A 50 -8.06 3.82 10.17
CA ASP A 50 -9.31 3.63 10.91
C ASP A 50 -10.37 2.90 10.06
N ASP A 51 -10.48 3.27 8.78
CA ASP A 51 -11.36 2.58 7.83
C ASP A 51 -10.92 1.14 7.58
N PHE A 52 -9.61 0.93 7.38
CA PHE A 52 -9.04 -0.40 7.20
C PHE A 52 -9.23 -1.29 8.43
N GLU A 53 -9.06 -0.76 9.64
CA GLU A 53 -9.35 -1.49 10.88
C GLU A 53 -10.82 -1.95 10.93
N THR A 54 -11.74 -1.08 10.52
CA THR A 54 -13.18 -1.38 10.44
C THR A 54 -13.45 -2.48 9.42
N ILE A 55 -12.85 -2.39 8.22
CA ILE A 55 -12.96 -3.41 7.17
C ILE A 55 -12.40 -4.74 7.63
N CYS A 56 -11.21 -4.76 8.25
CA CYS A 56 -10.63 -5.96 8.84
C CYS A 56 -11.59 -6.60 9.85
N ALA A 57 -12.15 -5.81 10.77
CA ALA A 57 -13.10 -6.31 11.76
C ALA A 57 -14.37 -6.88 11.12
N ILE A 58 -14.88 -6.26 10.05
CA ILE A 58 -16.04 -6.75 9.28
C ILE A 58 -15.73 -8.09 8.61
N LEU A 59 -14.55 -8.23 8.01
CA LEU A 59 -14.11 -9.43 7.32
C LEU A 59 -13.72 -10.58 8.26
N GLY A 60 -13.57 -10.31 9.57
CA GLY A 60 -13.15 -11.30 10.56
C GLY A 60 -11.63 -11.36 10.76
N ILE A 61 -10.91 -10.31 10.36
CA ILE A 61 -9.48 -10.14 10.58
C ILE A 61 -9.28 -9.33 11.84
N ARG A 62 -8.63 -9.93 12.83
CA ARG A 62 -8.17 -9.23 14.03
C ARG A 62 -6.73 -8.80 13.82
N LEU A 63 -6.50 -7.50 13.66
CA LEU A 63 -5.16 -6.95 13.52
C LEU A 63 -4.36 -7.14 14.80
N LYS A 64 -3.09 -7.53 14.66
CA LYS A 64 -2.15 -7.53 15.79
C LYS A 64 -1.87 -6.09 16.18
N THR A 65 -1.65 -5.88 17.47
CA THR A 65 -1.27 -4.56 17.98
C THR A 65 0.06 -4.65 18.69
N ARG A 66 0.91 -3.65 18.47
CA ARG A 66 2.21 -3.55 19.13
C ARG A 66 2.16 -2.43 20.15
N SER A 67 2.45 -2.77 21.41
CA SER A 67 2.60 -1.78 22.47
C SER A 67 3.86 -0.95 22.24
N MET A 68 3.70 0.34 22.00
CA MET A 68 4.80 1.29 21.96
C MET A 68 4.89 2.02 23.30
N ARG A 69 6.07 1.92 23.94
CA ARG A 69 6.39 2.72 25.12
C ARG A 69 6.67 4.14 24.65
N THR A 70 5.76 5.06 24.93
CA THR A 70 6.01 6.48 24.74
C THR A 70 6.91 6.96 25.89
N GLY A 71 7.88 7.84 25.63
CA GLY A 71 8.87 8.29 26.63
C GLY A 71 8.31 8.96 27.89
N GLY A 72 6.98 9.14 27.99
CA GLY A 72 6.25 9.66 29.15
C GLY A 72 5.42 8.62 29.92
N GLY A 73 5.65 7.32 29.74
CA GLY A 73 5.00 6.26 30.54
C GLY A 73 3.63 5.79 30.04
N SER A 74 3.02 6.48 29.07
CA SER A 74 1.84 5.97 28.37
C SER A 74 2.23 4.85 27.39
N SER A 75 1.53 3.73 27.43
CA SER A 75 1.62 2.68 26.40
C SER A 75 0.55 2.97 25.36
N SER A 76 0.96 3.30 24.13
CA SER A 76 0.04 3.39 23.00
C SER A 76 0.06 2.06 22.27
N SER A 77 -1.09 1.42 22.11
CA SER A 77 -1.25 0.28 21.22
C SER A 77 -1.52 0.80 19.81
N LYS A 78 -0.71 0.41 18.83
CA LYS A 78 -0.98 0.70 17.42
C LYS A 78 -1.16 -0.59 16.64
N PRO A 79 -2.08 -0.65 15.66
CA PRO A 79 -2.19 -1.79 14.77
C PRO A 79 -0.88 -2.02 14.02
N CYS A 80 -0.54 -3.28 13.76
CA CYS A 80 0.58 -3.68 12.94
C CYS A 80 0.23 -3.50 11.46
N ILE A 81 0.19 -2.25 11.00
CA ILE A 81 -0.01 -1.87 9.60
C ILE A 81 1.21 -1.05 9.17
N TRP A 82 1.78 -1.38 8.01
CA TRP A 82 2.92 -0.66 7.46
C TRP A 82 2.77 -0.48 5.95
N PHE A 83 3.37 0.59 5.43
CA PHE A 83 3.50 0.83 4.00
C PHE A 83 4.85 1.48 3.72
N SER A 84 5.30 1.42 2.47
CA SER A 84 6.52 2.11 2.03
C SER A 84 6.26 2.88 0.75
N GLY A 85 6.59 4.17 0.77
CA GLY A 85 6.72 5.01 -0.41
C GLY A 85 5.49 5.08 -1.32
N PHE A 86 5.69 5.76 -2.43
CA PHE A 86 4.88 5.64 -3.63
C PHE A 86 5.83 5.76 -4.83
N TYR A 87 5.49 5.10 -5.93
CA TYR A 87 6.20 5.21 -7.22
C TYR A 87 7.61 4.57 -7.30
N SER A 88 8.00 3.71 -6.35
CA SER A 88 9.20 2.87 -6.43
C SER A 88 8.87 1.38 -6.54
N GLN A 89 9.77 0.61 -7.18
CA GLN A 89 9.63 -0.85 -7.23
C GLN A 89 9.78 -1.45 -5.83
N GLY A 90 8.76 -2.18 -5.39
CA GLY A 90 8.71 -2.79 -4.05
C GLY A 90 7.92 -1.97 -3.02
N ASP A 91 7.35 -0.84 -3.44
CA ASP A 91 6.39 -0.11 -2.63
C ASP A 91 5.07 -0.89 -2.50
N GLY A 92 4.40 -0.68 -1.38
CA GLY A 92 3.18 -1.40 -1.06
C GLY A 92 2.75 -1.17 0.38
N ALA A 93 1.74 -1.93 0.80
CA ALA A 93 1.32 -2.04 2.18
C ALA A 93 1.32 -3.51 2.63
N CYS A 94 1.50 -3.71 3.93
CA CYS A 94 1.34 -5.00 4.59
C CYS A 94 0.73 -4.80 5.98
N PHE A 95 0.19 -5.88 6.54
CA PHE A 95 -0.39 -5.88 7.87
C PHE A 95 -0.13 -7.21 8.58
N GLU A 96 -0.29 -7.26 9.89
CA GLU A 96 -0.33 -8.50 10.65
C GLU A 96 -1.67 -8.69 11.34
N GLY A 97 -2.15 -9.93 11.37
CA GLY A 97 -3.44 -10.22 11.96
C GLY A 97 -3.79 -11.71 11.94
N CYS A 98 -4.94 -12.02 12.53
CA CYS A 98 -5.52 -13.35 12.48
C CYS A 98 -6.90 -13.26 11.81
N TYR A 99 -7.09 -14.00 10.72
CA TYR A 99 -8.37 -14.16 10.04
C TYR A 99 -9.13 -15.35 10.59
N ARG A 100 -10.43 -15.18 10.84
CA ARG A 100 -11.41 -16.25 11.08
C ARG A 100 -12.72 -15.89 10.40
N TYR A 101 -13.56 -16.90 10.16
CA TYR A 101 -14.90 -16.65 9.64
C TYR A 101 -15.69 -15.71 10.56
N GLN A 102 -16.29 -14.68 9.97
CA GLN A 102 -17.20 -13.78 10.65
C GLN A 102 -18.58 -13.80 9.99
N GLN A 103 -19.61 -14.04 10.79
CA GLN A 103 -20.97 -14.14 10.28
C GLN A 103 -21.46 -12.78 9.77
N GLY A 104 -22.03 -12.79 8.56
CA GLY A 104 -22.61 -11.60 7.94
C GLY A 104 -21.60 -10.60 7.39
N SER A 105 -20.32 -10.98 7.23
CA SER A 105 -19.27 -10.14 6.64
C SER A 105 -19.69 -9.53 5.30
N ILE A 106 -20.28 -10.31 4.38
CA ILE A 106 -20.74 -9.84 3.06
C ILE A 106 -21.77 -8.71 3.16
N ARG A 107 -22.77 -8.84 4.04
CA ARG A 107 -23.79 -7.80 4.18
C ARG A 107 -23.20 -6.53 4.77
N LYS A 108 -22.35 -6.69 5.79
CA LYS A 108 -21.69 -5.58 6.48
C LYS A 108 -20.74 -4.84 5.54
N ILE A 109 -19.91 -5.53 4.76
CA ILE A 109 -18.98 -4.88 3.83
C ILE A 109 -19.72 -4.12 2.73
N ARG A 110 -20.82 -4.68 2.21
CA ARG A 110 -21.68 -3.99 1.21
C ARG A 110 -22.42 -2.79 1.78
N THR A 111 -22.62 -2.74 3.09
CA THR A 111 -23.21 -1.57 3.78
C THR A 111 -22.15 -0.50 4.03
N HIS A 112 -20.94 -0.94 4.39
CA HIS A 112 -19.80 -0.07 4.70
C HIS A 112 -19.23 0.60 3.44
N ALA A 113 -18.97 -0.17 2.39
CA ALA A 113 -18.36 0.27 1.14
C ALA A 113 -19.22 -0.15 -0.08
N PRO A 114 -20.42 0.42 -0.27
CA PRO A 114 -21.39 -0.05 -1.26
C PRO A 114 -20.92 0.04 -2.72
N LEU A 115 -19.95 0.92 -3.01
CA LEU A 115 -19.41 1.12 -4.35
C LEU A 115 -18.11 0.34 -4.59
N ASP A 116 -17.51 -0.23 -3.55
CA ASP A 116 -16.20 -0.88 -3.65
C ASP A 116 -16.33 -2.34 -4.11
N LYS A 117 -16.19 -2.53 -5.41
CA LYS A 117 -16.27 -3.85 -6.04
C LYS A 117 -15.13 -4.78 -5.64
N GLU A 118 -13.97 -4.23 -5.28
CA GLU A 118 -12.81 -5.03 -4.93
C GLU A 118 -12.95 -5.62 -3.53
N LEU A 119 -13.38 -4.82 -2.56
CA LEU A 119 -13.73 -5.32 -1.23
C LEU A 119 -14.83 -6.37 -1.29
N HIS A 120 -15.85 -6.17 -2.14
CA HIS A 120 -16.89 -7.18 -2.37
C HIS A 120 -16.32 -8.49 -2.91
N ARG A 121 -15.42 -8.41 -3.91
CA ARG A 121 -14.76 -9.58 -4.50
C ARG A 121 -13.93 -10.33 -3.46
N ILE A 122 -13.13 -9.63 -2.67
CA ILE A 122 -12.32 -10.22 -1.58
C ILE A 122 -13.23 -10.93 -0.58
N ALA A 123 -14.29 -10.26 -0.12
CA ALA A 123 -15.22 -10.82 0.84
C ALA A 123 -15.95 -12.07 0.30
N ASP A 124 -16.43 -12.02 -0.95
CA ASP A 124 -17.09 -13.15 -1.61
C ASP A 124 -16.12 -14.33 -1.80
N THR A 125 -14.86 -14.04 -2.14
CA THR A 125 -13.78 -15.03 -2.27
C THR A 125 -13.56 -15.74 -0.93
N LEU A 126 -13.33 -15.00 0.14
CA LEU A 126 -13.13 -15.54 1.49
C LEU A 126 -14.32 -16.38 1.95
N LEU A 127 -15.56 -15.92 1.70
CA LEU A 127 -16.77 -16.67 2.04
C LEU A 127 -16.87 -17.98 1.26
N SER A 128 -16.52 -17.98 -0.03
CA SER A 128 -16.60 -19.17 -0.88
C SER A 128 -15.68 -20.30 -0.37
N VAL A 129 -14.45 -19.96 0.06
CA VAL A 129 -13.51 -20.92 0.64
C VAL A 129 -14.02 -21.40 2.00
N GLN A 130 -14.51 -20.49 2.84
CA GLN A 130 -15.07 -20.85 4.14
C GLN A 130 -16.24 -21.83 4.01
N ARG A 131 -17.17 -21.60 3.07
CA ARG A 131 -18.31 -22.51 2.83
C ARG A 131 -17.87 -23.93 2.47
N ARG A 132 -16.86 -24.06 1.60
CA ARG A 132 -16.30 -25.36 1.19
C ARG A 132 -15.60 -26.10 2.33
N ASN A 133 -15.15 -25.36 3.35
CA ASN A 133 -14.42 -25.88 4.49
C ASN A 133 -15.23 -25.79 5.81
N PHE A 134 -16.56 -25.73 5.70
CA PHE A 134 -17.48 -25.72 6.85
C PHE A 134 -17.19 -24.62 7.88
N TYR A 135 -16.69 -23.46 7.42
CA TYR A 135 -16.36 -22.28 8.21
C TYR A 135 -15.22 -22.50 9.24
N GLN A 136 -14.34 -23.49 8.99
CA GLN A 136 -13.26 -23.88 9.89
C GLN A 136 -11.89 -23.30 9.51
N ILE A 137 -11.81 -22.44 8.49
CA ILE A 137 -10.53 -21.86 8.09
C ILE A 137 -10.15 -20.72 9.01
N THR A 138 -8.90 -20.75 9.44
CA THR A 138 -8.23 -19.66 10.14
C THR A 138 -6.93 -19.34 9.41
N ALA A 139 -6.53 -18.08 9.37
CA ALA A 139 -5.22 -17.73 8.83
C ALA A 139 -4.49 -16.77 9.76
N GLU A 140 -3.18 -16.92 9.86
CA GLU A 140 -2.29 -15.99 10.54
C GLU A 140 -1.44 -15.27 9.50
N VAL A 141 -1.52 -13.95 9.52
CA VAL A 141 -0.69 -13.05 8.71
C VAL A 141 0.40 -12.49 9.61
N SER A 142 1.65 -12.68 9.19
CA SER A 142 2.82 -12.12 9.83
C SER A 142 3.73 -11.45 8.81
N HIS A 143 4.56 -10.53 9.28
CA HIS A 143 5.53 -9.85 8.43
C HIS A 143 6.90 -9.85 9.10
N ARG A 144 7.93 -10.21 8.33
CA ARG A 144 9.32 -10.13 8.80
C ARG A 144 10.17 -9.45 7.74
N GLY A 145 10.87 -8.40 8.14
CA GLY A 145 11.86 -7.74 7.30
C GLY A 145 11.58 -6.26 7.12
N ARG A 146 12.28 -5.67 6.14
CA ARG A 146 12.26 -4.22 5.90
C ARG A 146 11.30 -3.81 4.78
N TYR A 147 10.95 -4.73 3.88
CA TYR A 147 10.09 -4.47 2.73
C TYR A 147 8.62 -4.62 3.11
N CYS A 148 7.80 -3.60 2.87
CA CYS A 148 6.40 -3.56 3.29
C CYS A 148 5.50 -3.58 2.05
N HIS A 149 5.11 -4.76 1.57
CA HIS A 149 4.20 -4.93 0.43
C HIS A 149 3.43 -6.26 0.56
N ALA A 150 2.38 -6.46 -0.24
CA ALA A 150 1.50 -7.63 -0.08
C ALA A 150 2.25 -8.98 -0.14
N TYR A 151 3.20 -9.11 -1.07
CA TYR A 151 4.02 -10.32 -1.21
C TYR A 151 5.14 -10.49 -0.16
N SER A 152 5.35 -9.52 0.73
CA SER A 152 6.27 -9.70 1.87
C SER A 152 5.58 -10.28 3.10
N MET A 153 4.24 -10.42 3.05
CA MET A 153 3.46 -11.10 4.09
C MET A 153 3.66 -12.61 4.01
N ASP A 154 3.93 -13.19 5.18
CA ASP A 154 3.90 -14.63 5.41
C ASP A 154 2.52 -14.99 5.98
N VAL A 155 1.78 -15.81 5.23
CA VAL A 155 0.39 -16.17 5.55
C VAL A 155 0.32 -17.67 5.76
N SER A 156 0.04 -18.08 6.98
CA SER A 156 -0.20 -19.47 7.34
C SER A 156 -1.70 -19.73 7.41
N VAL A 157 -2.20 -20.70 6.65
CA VAL A 157 -3.63 -21.05 6.62
C VAL A 157 -3.82 -22.43 7.24
N GLU A 158 -4.70 -22.49 8.23
CA GLU A 158 -5.04 -23.71 8.94
C GLU A 158 -6.53 -23.99 8.86
N ARG A 159 -6.89 -25.26 8.99
CA ARG A 159 -8.27 -25.71 9.14
C ARG A 159 -8.44 -26.37 10.49
N ASP A 160 -9.33 -25.83 11.30
CA ASP A 160 -9.70 -26.41 12.60
C ASP A 160 -10.60 -27.64 12.39
N SER A 161 -9.98 -28.75 12.00
CA SER A 161 -10.63 -30.04 11.75
C SER A 161 -10.29 -31.02 12.88
N PRO A 162 -11.29 -31.58 13.58
CA PRO A 162 -11.07 -32.63 14.59
C PRO A 162 -10.33 -33.86 14.04
N ASN A 163 -10.36 -34.06 12.72
CA ASN A 163 -9.81 -35.22 12.05
C ASN A 163 -8.49 -34.93 11.31
N TYR A 164 -7.84 -33.78 11.57
CA TYR A 164 -6.60 -33.33 10.89
C TYR A 164 -6.68 -33.35 9.36
N GLN A 165 -7.88 -33.17 8.79
CA GLN A 165 -8.04 -33.16 7.34
C GLN A 165 -7.34 -31.94 6.77
N ARG A 166 -6.31 -32.18 5.94
CA ARG A 166 -5.51 -31.13 5.32
C ARG A 166 -6.37 -30.26 4.41
N LEU A 167 -6.09 -28.96 4.41
CA LEU A 167 -6.69 -28.01 3.47
C LEU A 167 -6.29 -28.39 2.03
N SER A 168 -7.19 -28.16 1.07
CA SER A 168 -6.81 -28.24 -0.35
C SER A 168 -5.77 -27.15 -0.65
N GLY A 169 -4.73 -27.46 -1.42
CA GLY A 169 -3.69 -26.49 -1.78
C GLY A 169 -4.26 -25.28 -2.54
N ASP A 170 -5.32 -25.49 -3.32
CA ASP A 170 -6.02 -24.41 -4.01
C ASP A 170 -6.72 -23.47 -3.00
N ASP A 171 -7.30 -24.03 -1.93
CA ASP A 171 -8.02 -23.27 -0.90
C ASP A 171 -7.08 -22.43 -0.05
N GLU A 172 -5.93 -23.01 0.30
CA GLU A 172 -4.83 -22.30 0.95
C GLU A 172 -4.42 -21.08 0.11
N THR A 173 -4.11 -21.32 -1.17
CA THR A 173 -3.66 -20.29 -2.10
C THR A 173 -4.71 -19.18 -2.27
N ILE A 174 -5.99 -19.53 -2.41
CA ILE A 174 -7.07 -18.55 -2.55
C ILE A 174 -7.17 -17.64 -1.31
N VAL A 175 -7.01 -18.18 -0.10
CA VAL A 175 -7.05 -17.36 1.13
C VAL A 175 -5.83 -16.45 1.21
N ILE A 176 -4.65 -16.96 0.88
CA ILE A 176 -3.41 -16.17 0.85
C ILE A 176 -3.54 -15.00 -0.14
N GLU A 177 -3.98 -15.28 -1.36
CA GLU A 177 -4.16 -14.23 -2.39
C GLU A 177 -5.25 -13.23 -1.99
N ALA A 178 -6.37 -13.66 -1.39
CA ALA A 178 -7.39 -12.74 -0.91
C ALA A 178 -6.89 -11.79 0.19
N LEU A 179 -6.00 -12.25 1.08
CA LEU A 179 -5.38 -11.40 2.11
C LEU A 179 -4.32 -10.46 1.51
N ARG A 180 -3.60 -10.89 0.47
CA ARG A 180 -2.70 -10.04 -0.32
C ARG A 180 -3.46 -8.97 -1.10
N ASP A 181 -4.58 -9.33 -1.70
CA ASP A 181 -5.48 -8.41 -2.39
C ASP A 181 -6.00 -7.33 -1.44
N LEU A 182 -6.31 -7.70 -0.18
CA LEU A 182 -6.67 -6.73 0.85
C LEU A 182 -5.53 -5.75 1.19
N ALA A 183 -4.28 -6.23 1.25
CA ALA A 183 -3.12 -5.36 1.46
C ALA A 183 -2.88 -4.44 0.24
N ASN A 184 -3.06 -4.95 -0.98
CA ASN A 184 -2.99 -4.15 -2.21
C ASN A 184 -4.10 -3.10 -2.25
N TRP A 185 -5.31 -3.44 -1.80
CA TRP A 185 -6.42 -2.50 -1.67
C TRP A 185 -6.05 -1.35 -0.71
N LEU A 186 -5.51 -1.67 0.47
CA LEU A 186 -5.06 -0.66 1.44
C LEU A 186 -4.05 0.29 0.81
N TYR A 187 -3.04 -0.25 0.11
CA TYR A 187 -2.03 0.56 -0.54
C TYR A 187 -2.62 1.51 -1.59
N ARG A 188 -3.60 1.05 -2.39
CA ARG A 188 -4.32 1.92 -3.34
C ARG A 188 -5.12 3.03 -2.65
N GLN A 189 -5.71 2.77 -1.49
CA GLN A 189 -6.40 3.83 -0.73
C GLN A 189 -5.43 4.87 -0.18
N LEU A 190 -4.27 4.43 0.31
CA LEU A 190 -3.21 5.33 0.74
C LEU A 190 -2.68 6.19 -0.42
N GLU A 191 -2.51 5.60 -1.61
CA GLU A 191 -2.09 6.33 -2.80
C GLU A 191 -3.14 7.37 -3.22
N GLN A 192 -4.42 7.01 -3.26
CA GLN A 192 -5.51 7.93 -3.59
C GLN A 192 -5.60 9.12 -2.62
N GLU A 193 -5.51 8.87 -1.31
CA GLU A 193 -5.54 9.93 -0.30
C GLU A 193 -4.29 10.83 -0.42
N TYR A 194 -3.12 10.24 -0.69
CA TYR A 194 -1.90 11.02 -0.93
C TYR A 194 -2.03 11.90 -2.18
N GLU A 195 -2.55 11.38 -3.28
CA GLU A 195 -2.79 12.11 -4.53
C GLU A 195 -3.82 13.24 -4.32
N TYR A 196 -4.89 12.99 -3.56
CA TYR A 196 -5.88 14.01 -3.23
C TYR A 196 -5.25 15.18 -2.45
N LEU A 197 -4.45 14.88 -1.43
CA LEU A 197 -3.78 15.90 -0.60
C LEU A 197 -2.63 16.62 -1.31
N SER A 198 -2.03 16.00 -2.33
CA SER A 198 -0.95 16.59 -3.14
C SER A 198 -1.42 17.27 -4.42
N SER A 199 -2.70 17.10 -4.79
CA SER A 199 -3.32 17.82 -5.90
C SER A 199 -3.34 19.33 -5.64
N ASN A 200 -3.07 20.11 -6.69
CA ASN A 200 -2.88 21.57 -6.63
C ASN A 200 -4.07 22.33 -6.00
N GLU A 201 -5.27 21.78 -6.01
CA GLU A 201 -6.48 22.41 -5.45
C GLU A 201 -6.44 22.54 -3.91
N VAL A 202 -5.74 21.64 -3.21
CA VAL A 202 -5.50 21.71 -1.76
C VAL A 202 -4.24 22.52 -1.44
N VAL A 203 -3.28 22.55 -2.38
CA VAL A 203 -2.05 23.35 -2.26
C VAL A 203 -2.38 24.85 -2.28
N ASP A 204 -3.38 25.28 -3.04
CA ASP A 204 -3.83 26.68 -3.09
C ASP A 204 -4.50 27.13 -1.76
N GLU A 205 -5.29 26.28 -1.10
CA GLU A 205 -5.87 26.60 0.21
C GLU A 205 -4.83 26.66 1.34
N ALA A 206 -3.82 25.78 1.32
CA ALA A 206 -2.72 25.81 2.28
C ALA A 206 -1.78 27.02 2.08
N LEU A 207 -1.65 27.51 0.85
CA LEU A 207 -0.95 28.75 0.51
C LEU A 207 -1.75 30.01 0.90
N LEU A 208 -3.08 29.98 0.77
CA LEU A 208 -3.95 31.08 1.20
C LEU A 208 -4.07 31.17 2.73
N ALA A 209 -4.02 30.04 3.45
CA ALA A 209 -4.01 30.03 4.91
C ALA A 209 -2.66 30.47 5.50
N ASN A 210 -1.54 30.16 4.83
CA ASN A 210 -0.22 30.70 5.16
C ASN A 210 0.08 31.90 4.28
N ALA A 211 -0.72 32.97 4.40
CA ALA A 211 -0.52 34.25 3.72
C ALA A 211 0.93 34.73 3.87
N TYR A 212 1.80 34.26 2.99
CA TYR A 212 3.07 34.87 2.70
C TYR A 212 2.70 36.12 1.92
N THR A 213 2.56 37.22 2.65
CA THR A 213 2.64 38.57 2.09
C THR A 213 3.98 38.68 1.36
N PHE A 214 3.98 38.35 0.08
CA PHE A 214 5.00 38.79 -0.86
C PHE A 214 4.41 40.02 -1.56
N THR A 215 4.77 41.20 -1.06
CA THR A 215 4.56 42.43 -1.82
C THR A 215 5.46 42.39 -3.06
N GLU A 216 4.97 42.92 -4.17
CA GLU A 216 5.60 42.97 -5.50
C GLU A 216 7.05 43.54 -5.52
N CYS A 217 7.50 44.13 -4.41
CA CYS A 217 8.88 44.51 -4.16
C CYS A 217 9.48 43.59 -3.09
N GLY A 218 10.23 42.57 -3.49
CA GLY A 218 10.84 41.57 -2.59
C GLY A 218 11.81 42.14 -1.54
N ARG A 219 11.30 42.67 -0.43
CA ARG A 219 12.06 42.94 0.79
C ARG A 219 11.34 42.37 2.01
N ARG A 220 12.10 41.68 2.87
CA ARG A 220 11.67 41.26 4.20
C ARG A 220 11.72 42.46 5.14
N PHE A 221 10.63 42.70 5.87
CA PHE A 221 10.63 43.68 6.94
C PHE A 221 11.50 43.18 8.11
N GLY A 222 12.41 44.04 8.55
CA GLY A 222 12.92 44.12 9.92
C GLY A 222 12.51 45.46 10.51
#